data_AF-A0A382VF12-F1
#
_entry.id   AF-A0A382VF12-F1
#
_cell.length_a   1.000
_cell.length_b   1.000
_cell.length_c   1.000
_cell.angle_alpha   90.00
_cell.angle_beta   90.00
_cell.angle_gamma   90.00
#
_symmetry.space_group_name_H-M   'P 1'
#
loop_
_entity.id
_entity.type
_entity.pdbx_description
1 polymer ?
#
loop_
_entity_poly.entity_id
_entity_poly.type
_entity_poly.pdbx_seq_one_letter_code
_entity_poly.pdbx_strand_id
1 'polypeptide(L)' 'DFAGNQYFNFSGNGDLFLNVASFLAEEENLISIRPKERKNSPLSLTSDQGMLILMLGLLTPSFVIFLGVRTWWRRRRL' A
#
# COMPACT_ATOMS: atom_id res chain seq x y z
N ASP A 1 18.66 9.86 -7.38
CA ASP A 1 18.59 9.24 -8.70
C ASP A 1 17.29 8.45 -8.80
N PHE A 2 16.27 8.97 -9.48
CA PHE A 2 14.98 8.28 -9.63
C PHE A 2 14.90 7.51 -10.95
N ALA A 3 15.61 7.99 -11.98
CA ALA A 3 15.67 7.40 -13.31
C ALA A 3 16.75 6.32 -13.44
N GLY A 4 17.63 6.15 -12.44
CA GLY A 4 18.64 5.12 -12.43
C GLY A 4 18.09 3.70 -12.29
N ASN A 5 18.88 2.72 -12.73
CA ASN A 5 18.52 1.31 -12.84
C ASN A 5 17.89 0.72 -11.56
N GLN A 6 18.35 1.16 -10.39
CA GLN A 6 17.82 0.69 -9.10
C GLN A 6 16.36 1.10 -8.86
N TYR A 7 15.96 2.28 -9.34
CA TYR A 7 14.67 2.90 -9.02
C TYR A 7 13.75 3.04 -10.23
N PHE A 8 14.22 2.74 -11.44
CA PHE A 8 13.44 2.90 -12.67
C PHE A 8 12.08 2.18 -12.63
N ASN A 9 12.04 0.94 -12.13
CA ASN A 9 10.81 0.15 -12.02
C ASN A 9 10.07 0.34 -10.68
N PHE A 10 10.52 1.29 -9.85
CA PHE A 10 9.96 1.56 -8.54
C PHE A 10 8.96 2.71 -8.60
N SER A 11 7.78 2.52 -7.98
CA SER A 11 6.78 3.58 -7.74
C SER A 11 6.39 4.44 -8.97
N GLY A 12 6.54 3.94 -10.20
CA GLY A 12 6.21 4.67 -11.43
C GLY A 12 7.31 5.63 -11.93
N ASN A 13 8.53 5.55 -11.40
CA ASN A 13 9.64 6.44 -11.79
C ASN A 13 9.97 6.39 -13.29
N GLY A 14 10.04 5.19 -13.87
CA GLY A 14 10.32 5.02 -15.30
C GLY A 14 9.21 5.59 -16.18
N ASP A 15 7.95 5.40 -15.79
CA ASP A 15 6.80 5.99 -16.50
C ASP A 15 6.85 7.52 -16.44
N LEU A 16 7.16 8.10 -15.26
CA LEU A 16 7.33 9.54 -15.10
C LEU A 16 8.46 10.07 -15.98
N PHE A 17 9.64 9.43 -15.94
CA PHE A 17 10.79 9.83 -16.73
C PHE A 17 10.49 9.82 -18.23
N LEU A 18 9.89 8.73 -18.73
CA LEU A 18 9.55 8.59 -20.14
C LEU A 18 8.48 9.60 -20.58
N ASN A 19 7.44 9.83 -19.76
CA ASN A 19 6.41 10.81 -20.07
C ASN A 19 6.96 12.24 -20.12
N VAL A 20 7.87 12.59 -19.20
CA VAL A 20 8.55 13.91 -19.23
C VAL A 20 9.46 14.03 -20.44
N ALA A 21 10.19 12.99 -20.81
CA ALA A 21 11.03 12.99 -22.00
C ALA A 21 10.20 13.15 -23.29
N SER A 22 9.07 12.44 -23.41
CA SER A 22 8.15 12.59 -24.54
C SER A 22 7.53 13.98 -24.61
N PHE A 23 7.15 14.57 -23.47
CA PHE A 23 6.67 15.95 -23.41
C PHE A 23 7.71 16.95 -23.93
N LEU A 24 8.97 16.80 -23.51
CA LEU A 24 10.07 17.68 -23.94
C LEU A 24 10.43 17.50 -25.42
N ALA A 25 10.12 16.34 -26.00
CA ALA A 25 10.32 16.04 -27.41
C ALA A 25 9.14 16.45 -28.31
N GLU A 26 8.09 17.08 -27.76
CA GLU A 26 6.82 17.35 -28.47
C GLU A 26 6.12 16.08 -28.99
N GLU A 27 6.41 14.91 -28.42
CA GLU A 27 5.81 13.62 -28.76
C GLU A 27 4.64 13.28 -27.81
N GLU A 28 3.68 14.19 -27.67
CA GLU A 28 2.56 14.05 -26.71
C GLU A 28 1.72 12.79 -26.92
N ASN A 29 1.69 12.26 -28.15
CA ASN A 29 1.00 11.02 -28.48
C ASN A 29 1.59 9.77 -27.79
N LEU A 30 2.79 9.88 -27.21
CA LEU A 30 3.44 8.81 -26.44
C LEU A 30 3.17 8.90 -24.93
N ILE A 31 2.64 10.03 -24.45
CA ILE A 31 2.32 10.21 -23.03
C ILE A 31 1.13 9.32 -22.68
N SER A 32 1.34 8.41 -21.73
CA SER A 32 0.29 7.46 -21.33
C SER A 32 0.36 7.09 -19.86
N ILE A 33 -0.81 6.81 -19.28
CA ILE A 33 -0.94 6.16 -17.98
C ILE A 33 -1.21 4.68 -18.25
N ARG A 34 -0.15 3.87 -18.19
CA ARG A 34 -0.26 2.43 -18.41
C ARG A 34 -1.04 1.80 -17.25
N PRO A 35 -2.00 0.90 -17.51
CA PRO A 35 -2.61 0.11 -16.44
C PRO A 35 -1.51 -0.62 -15.67
N LYS A 36 -1.50 -0.47 -14.34
CA LYS A 36 -0.53 -1.16 -13.51
C LYS A 36 -0.77 -2.66 -13.67
N GLU A 37 0.20 -3.36 -14.24
CA GLU A 37 0.13 -4.82 -14.29
C GLU A 37 -0.04 -5.33 -12.87
N ARG A 38 -1.03 -6.21 -12.67
CA ARG A 38 -1.16 -6.92 -11.41
C ARG A 38 0.05 -7.84 -11.32
N LYS A 39 1.11 -7.35 -10.70
CA LYS A 39 2.22 -8.21 -10.30
C LYS A 39 1.63 -9.21 -9.33
N ASN A 40 1.45 -10.44 -9.81
CA ASN A 40 1.22 -11.60 -8.95
C ASN A 40 2.51 -11.80 -8.16
N SER A 41 2.64 -11.06 -7.07
CA SER A 41 3.66 -11.28 -6.06
C SER A 41 3.03 -12.20 -5.03
N PRO A 42 3.17 -13.54 -5.17
CA PRO A 42 2.65 -14.46 -4.18
C PRO A 42 3.31 -14.13 -2.84
N LEU A 43 2.49 -13.78 -1.85
CA LEU A 43 2.97 -13.50 -0.51
C LEU A 43 3.32 -14.84 0.14
N SER A 44 4.60 -15.21 0.12
CA SER A 44 5.10 -16.40 0.83
C SER A 44 5.23 -16.05 2.31
N LEU A 45 4.23 -16.41 3.09
CA LEU A 45 4.26 -16.28 4.55
C LEU A 45 4.65 -17.61 5.17
N THR A 46 5.47 -17.56 6.22
CA THR A 46 5.58 -18.69 7.12
C THR A 46 4.29 -18.87 7.92
N SER A 47 4.02 -20.06 8.43
CA SER A 47 2.83 -20.33 9.26
C SER A 47 2.74 -19.36 10.45
N ASP A 48 3.88 -19.07 11.08
CA ASP A 48 3.99 -18.15 12.22
C ASP A 48 3.67 -16.70 11.82
N GLN A 49 4.16 -16.24 10.65
CA GLN A 49 3.86 -14.91 10.14
C GLN A 49 2.37 -14.74 9.85
N GLY A 50 1.74 -15.75 9.25
CA GLY A 50 0.29 -15.75 9.01
C GLY A 50 -0.51 -15.69 10.30
N MET A 51 -0.13 -16.47 11.32
CA MET A 51 -0.77 -16.46 12.63
C MET A 51 -0.61 -15.11 13.33
N LEU A 52 0.58 -14.51 13.28
CA LEU A 52 0.84 -13.20 13.88
C LEU A 52 -0.01 -12.11 13.22
N ILE A 53 -0.10 -12.09 11.88
CA ILE A 53 -0.95 -11.13 11.15
C ILE A 53 -2.42 -11.30 11.55
N LEU A 54 -2.91 -12.54 11.62
CA LEU A 54 -4.28 -12.85 12.04
C LEU A 54 -4.55 -12.35 13.48
N MET A 55 -3.64 -12.63 14.41
CA MET A 55 -3.75 -12.19 15.79
C MET A 55 -3.77 -10.66 15.90
N LEU A 56 -2.87 -9.96 15.22
CA LEU A 56 -2.85 -8.49 15.21
C LEU A 56 -4.13 -7.91 14.60
N GLY A 57 -4.61 -8.51 13.51
CA GLY A 57 -5.84 -8.10 12.83
C GLY A 57 -7.09 -8.25 13.69
N LEU A 58 -7.14 -9.25 14.59
CA LEU A 58 -8.27 -9.46 15.50
C LEU A 58 -8.12 -8.67 16.80
N LEU A 59 -6.94 -8.67 17.42
CA LEU A 59 -6.73 -8.06 18.73
C LEU A 59 -6.87 -6.53 18.69
N THR A 60 -6.39 -5.89 17.62
CA THR A 60 -6.45 -4.42 17.49
C THR A 60 -7.88 -3.88 17.52
N PRO A 61 -8.81 -4.32 16.64
CA PRO A 61 -10.19 -3.86 16.71
C PRO A 61 -10.92 -4.33 17.97
N SER A 62 -10.66 -5.55 18.45
CA SER A 62 -11.27 -6.05 19.70
C SER A 62 -10.89 -5.20 20.90
N PHE A 63 -9.65 -4.71 20.98
CA PHE A 63 -9.21 -3.83 22.05
C PHE A 63 -9.96 -2.49 22.04
N VAL A 64 -10.13 -1.89 20.85
CA VAL A 64 -10.90 -0.65 20.69
C VAL A 64 -12.35 -0.84 21.14
N ILE A 65 -12.99 -1.94 20.73
CA ILE A 65 -14.36 -2.29 21.13
C ILE A 65 -14.46 -2.46 22.65
N PHE A 66 -13.52 -3.21 23.24
CA PHE A 66 -13.49 -3.45 24.68
C PHE A 66 -13.41 -2.13 25.47
N LEU A 67 -12.53 -1.22 25.07
CA LEU A 67 -12.43 0.11 25.67
C LEU A 67 -13.74 0.90 25.50
N GLY A 68 -14.34 0.87 24.31
CA GLY A 68 -15.63 1.49 24.05
C GLY A 68 -16.72 1.00 25.00
N VAL A 69 -16.91 -0.32 25.10
CA VAL A 69 -17.90 -0.95 25.99
C VAL A 69 -17.62 -0.62 27.45
N ARG A 70 -16.36 -0.71 27.90
CA ARG A 70 -15.95 -0.38 29.27
C ARG A 70 -16.30 1.06 29.62
N THR A 71 -16.02 2.01 28.74
CA THR A 71 -16.30 3.43 28.99
C THR A 71 -17.80 3.71 29.03
N TRP A 72 -18.58 3.07 28.15
CA TRP A 72 -20.03 3.18 28.14
C TRP A 72 -20.68 2.64 29.42
N TRP A 73 -20.27 1.46 29.89
CA TRP A 73 -20.75 0.92 31.17
C TRP A 73 -20.40 1.81 32.35
N ARG A 74 -19.18 2.37 32.39
CA ARG A 74 -18.79 3.30 33.45
C ARG A 74 -19.68 4.54 33.48
N ARG A 75 -20.05 5.08 32.31
CA ARG A 75 -20.93 6.25 32.20
C ARG A 75 -22.37 5.96 32.61
N ARG A 76 -22.87 4.74 32.40
CA ARG A 76 -24.22 4.33 32.84
C ARG A 76 -24.35 4.11 34.34
N ARG A 77 -23.24 3.86 35.03
CA ARG A 77 -23.23 3.58 36.48
C ARG A 77 -22.99 4.85 37.32
N LEU A 78 -22.58 5.96 36.69
CA LEU A 78 -22.54 7.30 37.27
C LEU A 78 -23.91 7.96 37.11
#